data_AF-A0A9W9IVJ1-F1
#
_entry.id   AF-A0A9W9IVJ1-F1
#
_cell.length_a   1.000
_cell.length_b   1.000
_cell.length_c   1.000
_cell.angle_alpha   90.00
_cell.angle_beta   90.00
_cell.angle_gamma   90.00
#
_symmetry.space_group_name_H-M   'P 1'
#
loop_
_entity.id
_entity.type
_entity.pdbx_description
1 polymer ?
#
loop_
_entity_poly.entity_id
_entity_poly.type
_entity_poly.pdbx_seq_one_letter_code
_entity_poly.pdbx_strand_id
1 'polypeptide(L)'
;MAYMLEVDQPTAELIVQIQLQDAGLYSEISKGKSRDLTDEELAFQLQNEQLEAISNFLKDRRMAMSFAAAVQADGRILAQTQVEEESASKDRGIARRWMDGEDLVSGNDLEAKTTGLDDETLAKLEILYVSGVEGYYNTEDRGMTGAETEQAESST
;
A
#
# COMPACT_ATOMS: atom_id res chain seq x y z
N MET A 1 0.54 24.45 -4.95
CA MET A 1 1.03 24.68 -3.58
C MET A 1 1.54 23.35 -3.05
N ALA A 2 2.87 23.14 -3.02
CA ALA A 2 3.49 22.03 -2.28
C ALA A 2 5.02 22.24 -2.30
N TYR A 3 5.48 23.27 -1.61
CA TYR A 3 6.85 23.26 -1.09
C TYR A 3 6.77 22.84 0.37
N MET A 4 6.31 21.61 0.62
CA MET A 4 6.83 20.89 1.78
C MET A 4 8.27 20.63 1.41
N LEU A 5 9.20 21.37 2.02
CA LEU A 5 10.59 20.95 2.11
C LEU A 5 10.58 19.45 2.38
N GLU A 6 11.04 18.66 1.41
CA GLU A 6 11.08 17.20 1.55
C GLU A 6 12.21 16.90 2.52
N VAL A 7 11.89 17.01 3.81
CA VAL A 7 12.81 16.72 4.91
C VAL A 7 13.14 15.24 4.80
N ASP A 8 14.42 14.90 4.78
CA ASP A 8 14.86 13.53 4.72
C ASP A 8 14.40 12.77 5.98
N GLN A 9 14.16 11.47 5.85
CA GLN A 9 13.59 10.64 6.91
C GLN A 9 14.27 10.82 8.28
N PRO A 10 15.61 10.72 8.42
CA PRO A 10 16.23 10.83 9.73
C PRO A 10 16.11 12.24 10.31
N THR A 11 16.13 13.29 9.47
CA THR A 11 15.89 14.66 9.94
C THR A 11 14.45 14.83 10.43
N ALA A 12 13.46 14.28 9.73
CA ALA A 12 12.05 14.34 10.15
C ALA A 12 11.83 13.62 11.49
N GLU A 13 12.45 12.44 11.66
CA GLU A 13 12.41 11.68 12.91
C GLU A 13 13.04 12.45 14.08
N LEU A 14 14.19 13.09 13.84
CA LEU A 14 14.87 13.89 14.84
C LEU A 14 14.03 15.10 15.29
N ILE A 15 13.40 15.80 14.35
CA ILE A 15 12.53 16.95 14.67
C ILE A 15 11.39 16.53 15.59
N VAL A 16 10.69 15.44 15.24
CA VAL A 16 9.56 14.94 16.04
C VAL A 16 10.03 14.46 17.41
N GLN A 17 11.19 13.81 17.48
CA GLN A 17 11.77 13.37 18.75
C GLN A 17 12.05 14.54 19.70
N ILE A 18 12.66 15.62 19.18
CA ILE A 18 12.95 16.82 19.97
C ILE A 18 11.64 17.46 20.46
N GLN A 19 10.64 17.60 19.58
CA GLN A 19 9.36 18.21 19.95
C GLN A 19 8.62 17.41 21.04
N LEU A 20 8.64 16.07 20.97
CA LEU A 20 8.07 15.21 22.02
C LEU A 20 8.83 15.34 23.35
N GLN A 21 10.17 15.48 23.30
CA GLN A 21 10.97 15.69 24.50
C GLN A 21 10.63 17.03 25.16
N ASP A 22 10.57 18.11 24.38
CA ASP A 22 10.23 19.45 24.86
C ASP A 22 8.82 19.47 25.46
N ALA A 23 7.86 18.82 24.81
CA ALA A 23 6.50 18.69 25.32
C ALA A 23 6.43 17.90 26.64
N GLY A 24 7.24 16.86 26.78
CA GLY A 24 7.38 16.11 28.03
C GLY A 24 7.87 17.00 29.18
N LEU A 25 8.93 17.78 28.93
CA LEU A 25 9.47 18.73 29.91
C LEU A 25 8.46 19.79 30.30
N TYR A 26 7.71 20.34 29.34
CA TYR A 26 6.65 21.31 29.62
C TYR A 26 5.56 20.72 30.51
N SER A 27 5.15 19.48 30.22
CA SER A 27 4.12 18.74 30.99
C SER A 27 4.55 18.43 32.43
N GLU A 28 5.84 18.27 32.68
CA GLU A 28 6.38 18.05 34.03
C GLU A 28 6.32 19.33 34.88
N ILE A 29 6.56 20.48 34.26
CA ILE A 29 6.57 21.79 34.93
C ILE A 29 5.15 22.30 35.18
N SER A 30 4.18 22.00 34.30
CA SER A 30 2.84 22.59 34.30
C SER A 30 1.82 21.92 35.23
N LYS A 31 2.20 20.91 36.04
CA LYS A 31 1.27 20.21 36.96
C LYS A 31 0.78 21.11 38.10
N GLY A 32 -0.20 21.97 37.80
CA GLY A 32 -0.93 22.82 38.73
C GLY A 32 -2.21 22.16 39.29
N LYS A 33 -2.76 22.75 40.36
CA LYS A 33 -3.95 22.26 41.07
C LYS A 33 -5.15 22.11 40.13
N SER A 34 -5.79 20.95 40.20
CA SER A 34 -7.03 20.55 39.52
C SER A 34 -8.03 21.70 39.30
N ARG A 35 -8.13 22.14 38.05
CA ARG A 35 -9.19 22.97 37.47
C ARG A 35 -9.65 22.29 36.18
N ASP A 36 -10.78 22.71 35.63
CA ASP A 36 -11.16 22.32 34.27
C ASP A 36 -10.03 22.72 33.29
N LEU A 37 -9.72 21.84 32.34
CA LEU A 37 -8.68 22.07 31.35
C LEU A 37 -8.96 23.36 30.60
N THR A 38 -7.97 24.25 30.58
CA THR A 38 -8.01 25.45 29.75
C THR A 38 -7.92 25.07 28.27
N ASP A 39 -8.46 25.90 27.39
CA ASP A 39 -8.36 25.70 25.94
C ASP A 39 -6.89 25.54 25.49
N GLU A 40 -5.95 26.21 26.16
CA GLU A 40 -4.52 26.08 25.94
C GLU A 40 -4.00 24.69 26.30
N GLU A 41 -4.37 24.15 27.46
CA GLU A 41 -3.98 22.80 27.88
C GLU A 41 -4.58 21.73 26.96
N LEU A 42 -5.82 21.93 26.49
CA LEU A 42 -6.45 21.04 25.51
C LEU A 42 -5.75 21.09 24.16
N ALA A 43 -5.43 22.29 23.65
CA ALA A 43 -4.69 22.46 22.41
C ALA A 43 -3.30 21.78 22.47
N PHE A 44 -2.63 21.92 23.61
CA PHE A 44 -1.34 21.27 23.86
C PHE A 44 -1.44 19.73 23.91
N GLN A 45 -2.48 19.19 24.55
CA GLN A 45 -2.75 17.75 24.54
C GLN A 45 -2.96 17.21 23.12
N LEU A 46 -3.83 17.87 22.34
CA LEU A 46 -4.09 17.49 20.95
C LEU A 46 -2.82 17.58 20.09
N GLN A 47 -1.97 18.58 20.31
CA GLN A 47 -0.69 18.69 19.63
C GLN A 47 0.23 17.51 19.94
N ASN A 48 0.32 17.10 21.21
CA ASN A 48 1.13 15.95 21.59
C ASN A 48 0.64 14.65 20.96
N GLU A 49 -0.68 14.43 20.96
CA GLU A 49 -1.28 13.28 20.28
C GLU A 49 -0.93 13.26 18.78
N GLN A 50 -0.94 14.42 18.12
CA GLN A 50 -0.52 14.54 16.73
C GLN A 50 0.97 14.23 16.54
N LEU A 51 1.85 14.72 17.42
CA LEU A 51 3.29 14.42 17.37
C LEU A 51 3.56 12.93 17.57
N GLU A 52 2.84 12.27 18.47
CA GLU A 52 2.92 10.81 18.66
C GLU A 52 2.44 10.05 17.42
N ALA A 53 1.34 10.48 16.81
CA ALA A 53 0.83 9.91 15.57
C ALA A 53 1.85 10.03 14.42
N ILE A 54 2.48 11.20 14.27
CA ILE A 54 3.54 11.43 13.28
C ILE A 54 4.76 10.55 13.58
N SER A 55 5.16 10.43 14.85
CA SER A 55 6.26 9.54 15.27
C SER A 55 6.01 8.09 14.85
N ASN A 56 4.79 7.59 15.04
CA ASN A 56 4.42 6.23 14.63
C ASN A 56 4.42 6.08 13.11
N PHE A 57 3.86 7.05 12.38
CA PHE A 57 3.91 7.07 10.92
C PHE A 57 5.36 7.03 10.38
N LEU A 58 6.28 7.78 10.98
CA LEU A 58 7.68 7.77 10.57
C LEU A 58 8.35 6.41 10.83
N LYS A 59 8.04 5.74 11.95
CA LYS A 59 8.53 4.38 12.22
C LYS A 59 8.03 3.39 11.17
N ASP A 60 6.75 3.46 10.81
CA ASP A 60 6.17 2.60 9.79
C ASP A 60 6.82 2.84 8.42
N ARG A 61 7.04 4.11 8.07
CA ARG A 61 7.76 4.48 6.85
C ARG A 61 9.18 3.91 6.84
N ARG A 62 9.93 4.01 7.95
CA ARG A 62 11.27 3.41 8.06
C ARG A 62 11.23 1.89 7.83
N MET A 63 10.26 1.22 8.44
CA MET A 63 10.07 -0.22 8.29
C MET A 63 9.76 -0.60 6.85
N ALA A 64 8.83 0.10 6.20
CA ALA A 64 8.48 -0.10 4.80
C ALA A 64 9.70 0.08 3.87
N MET A 65 10.52 1.11 4.08
CA MET A 65 11.75 1.31 3.32
C MET A 65 12.76 0.18 3.54
N SER A 66 12.87 -0.33 4.76
CA SER A 66 13.72 -1.48 5.06
C SER A 66 13.26 -2.75 4.34
N PHE A 67 11.95 -3.00 4.29
CA PHE A 67 11.40 -4.12 3.53
C PHE A 67 11.66 -3.98 2.03
N ALA A 68 11.43 -2.80 1.47
CA ALA A 68 11.72 -2.54 0.05
C ALA A 68 13.21 -2.77 -0.27
N ALA A 69 14.11 -2.31 0.59
CA ALA A 69 15.55 -2.51 0.44
C ALA A 69 15.93 -4.01 0.50
N ALA A 70 15.36 -4.77 1.44
CA ALA A 70 15.60 -6.20 1.55
C ALA A 70 15.10 -6.96 0.32
N VAL A 71 13.88 -6.68 -0.14
CA VAL A 71 13.31 -7.28 -1.36
C VAL A 71 14.18 -6.98 -2.58
N GLN A 72 14.67 -5.74 -2.71
CA GLN A 72 15.53 -5.37 -3.82
C GLN A 72 16.90 -6.08 -3.76
N ALA A 73 17.48 -6.22 -2.57
CA ALA A 73 18.75 -6.92 -2.38
C ALA A 73 18.61 -8.41 -2.69
N ASP A 74 17.56 -9.05 -2.18
CA ASP A 74 17.33 -10.49 -2.32
C ASP A 74 16.85 -10.87 -3.73
N GLY A 75 16.29 -9.92 -4.49
CA GLY A 75 15.79 -10.17 -5.84
C GLY A 75 16.83 -10.78 -6.79
N ARG A 76 18.11 -10.40 -6.66
CA ARG A 76 19.19 -10.99 -7.46
C ARG A 76 19.45 -12.44 -7.10
N ILE A 77 19.41 -12.77 -5.81
CA ILE A 77 19.61 -14.13 -5.31
C ILE A 77 18.44 -14.99 -5.79
N LEU A 78 17.20 -14.50 -5.65
CA LEU A 78 16.01 -15.20 -6.13
C LEU A 78 16.08 -15.52 -7.63
N ALA A 79 16.47 -14.54 -8.45
CA ALA A 79 16.63 -14.75 -9.90
C ALA A 79 17.69 -15.81 -10.23
N GLN A 80 18.83 -15.80 -9.53
CA GLN A 80 19.85 -16.83 -9.70
C GLN A 80 19.33 -18.21 -9.29
N THR A 81 18.71 -18.31 -8.12
CA THR A 81 18.16 -19.58 -7.63
C THR A 81 17.07 -20.14 -8.54
N GLN A 82 16.29 -19.28 -9.20
CA GLN A 82 15.28 -19.69 -10.16
C GLN A 82 15.90 -20.37 -11.39
N VAL A 83 17.00 -19.82 -11.91
CA VAL A 83 17.72 -20.41 -13.06
C VAL A 83 18.36 -21.75 -12.67
N GLU A 84 18.99 -21.80 -11.49
CA GLU A 84 19.57 -23.03 -10.94
C GLU A 84 18.49 -24.10 -10.72
N GLU A 85 17.32 -23.72 -10.20
CA GLU A 85 16.21 -24.64 -10.00
C GLU A 85 15.63 -25.15 -11.32
N GLU A 86 15.46 -24.27 -12.32
CA GLU A 86 14.96 -24.66 -13.64
C GLU A 86 15.89 -25.66 -14.32
N SER A 87 17.21 -25.40 -14.29
CA SER A 87 18.21 -26.33 -14.82
C SER A 87 18.18 -27.67 -14.09
N ALA A 88 18.18 -27.67 -12.75
CA ALA A 88 18.07 -28.89 -11.96
C ALA A 88 16.76 -29.66 -12.22
N SER A 89 15.66 -28.96 -12.48
CA SER A 89 14.37 -29.57 -12.84
C SER A 89 14.41 -30.24 -14.22
N LYS A 90 14.98 -29.56 -15.22
CA LYS A 90 15.19 -30.11 -16.57
C LYS A 90 16.08 -31.35 -16.52
N ASP A 91 17.18 -31.30 -15.78
CA ASP A 91 18.11 -32.41 -15.63
C ASP A 91 17.43 -33.64 -15.00
N ARG A 92 16.65 -33.42 -13.93
CA ARG A 92 15.84 -34.49 -13.33
C ARG A 92 14.83 -35.08 -14.31
N GLY A 93 14.22 -34.25 -15.16
CA GLY A 93 13.30 -34.69 -16.20
C GLY A 93 13.96 -35.57 -17.25
N ILE A 94 15.13 -35.15 -17.75
CA ILE A 94 15.93 -35.92 -18.72
C ILE A 94 16.36 -37.25 -18.12
N ALA A 95 16.90 -37.25 -16.90
CA ALA A 95 17.34 -38.46 -16.22
C ALA A 95 16.21 -39.48 -16.03
N ARG A 96 14.99 -39.03 -15.71
CA ARG A 96 13.82 -39.93 -15.60
C ARG A 96 13.44 -40.54 -16.95
N ARG A 97 13.36 -39.75 -18.02
CA ARG A 97 13.06 -40.25 -19.37
C ARG A 97 14.08 -41.30 -19.84
N TRP A 98 15.36 -41.09 -19.51
CA TRP A 98 16.42 -42.06 -19.81
C TRP A 98 16.25 -43.37 -19.04
N MET A 99 15.81 -43.33 -17.78
CA MET A 99 15.57 -44.55 -17.00
C MET A 99 14.31 -45.32 -17.46
N ASP A 100 13.28 -44.60 -17.93
CA ASP A 100 12.04 -45.21 -18.42
C ASP A 100 12.15 -45.76 -19.86
N GLY A 101 13.31 -45.62 -20.49
CA GLY A 101 13.61 -46.21 -21.81
C GLY A 101 12.99 -45.49 -23.00
N GLU A 102 12.53 -44.24 -22.81
CA GLU A 102 12.10 -43.39 -23.92
C GLU A 102 13.33 -42.88 -24.69
N ASP A 103 13.40 -43.19 -25.98
CA ASP A 103 14.45 -42.67 -26.87
C ASP A 103 14.29 -41.15 -27.00
N LEU A 104 15.38 -40.38 -26.83
CA LEU A 104 15.33 -38.92 -26.95
C LEU A 104 15.12 -38.54 -28.42
N VAL A 105 13.86 -38.52 -28.85
CA VAL A 105 13.48 -38.03 -30.19
C VAL A 105 13.95 -36.59 -30.31
N SER A 106 14.67 -36.35 -31.41
CA SER A 106 15.38 -35.11 -31.74
C SER A 106 14.58 -33.83 -31.47
N GLY A 107 15.12 -32.99 -30.59
CA GLY A 107 15.40 -31.57 -30.85
C GLY A 107 14.25 -30.57 -31.04
N ASN A 108 12.99 -30.97 -31.24
CA ASN A 108 11.94 -30.02 -31.65
C ASN A 108 10.68 -30.01 -30.76
N ASP A 109 10.61 -30.77 -29.67
CA ASP A 109 9.38 -30.88 -28.86
C ASP A 109 9.49 -30.32 -27.43
N LEU A 110 10.58 -29.60 -27.14
CA LEU A 110 10.69 -28.73 -25.96
C LEU A 110 10.41 -27.27 -26.33
N GLU A 111 9.46 -27.03 -27.24
CA GLU A 111 8.65 -25.82 -27.09
C GLU A 111 8.01 -25.98 -25.71
N ALA A 112 8.53 -25.26 -24.72
CA ALA A 112 7.75 -24.96 -23.55
C ALA A 112 6.43 -24.43 -24.11
N LYS A 113 5.41 -25.29 -24.10
CA LYS A 113 4.04 -24.92 -24.38
C LYS A 113 3.69 -24.02 -23.21
N THR A 114 4.20 -22.79 -23.27
CA THR A 114 3.55 -21.64 -22.70
C THR A 114 2.22 -21.71 -23.42
N THR A 115 1.27 -22.36 -22.75
CA THR A 115 -0.13 -22.17 -23.07
C THR A 115 -0.39 -20.73 -22.67
N GLY A 116 0.14 -19.80 -23.48
CA GLY A 116 -0.29 -18.43 -23.51
C GLY A 116 -1.80 -18.52 -23.58
N LEU A 117 -2.44 -17.80 -22.67
CA LEU A 117 -3.89 -17.68 -22.67
C LEU A 117 -4.30 -17.36 -24.12
N ASP A 118 -5.23 -18.15 -24.66
CA ASP A 118 -5.72 -17.87 -26.00
C ASP A 118 -6.35 -16.47 -26.04
N ASP A 119 -6.35 -15.84 -27.22
CA ASP A 119 -6.85 -14.47 -27.36
C ASP A 119 -8.28 -14.30 -26.82
N GLU A 120 -9.07 -15.38 -26.82
CA GLU A 120 -10.42 -15.40 -26.25
C GLU A 120 -10.43 -15.31 -24.72
N THR A 121 -9.58 -16.07 -24.01
CA THR A 121 -9.46 -15.97 -22.55
C THR A 121 -8.83 -14.65 -22.13
N LEU A 122 -7.91 -14.11 -22.92
CA LEU A 122 -7.30 -12.79 -22.70
C LEU A 122 -8.35 -11.66 -22.83
N ALA A 123 -9.20 -11.72 -23.86
CA ALA A 123 -10.31 -10.78 -24.04
C ALA A 123 -11.36 -10.89 -22.93
N LYS A 124 -11.67 -12.10 -22.46
CA LYS A 124 -12.60 -12.30 -21.32
C LYS A 124 -12.04 -11.71 -20.02
N LEU A 125 -10.74 -11.83 -19.79
CA LEU A 125 -10.07 -11.26 -18.61
C LEU A 125 -9.99 -9.73 -18.69
N GLU A 126 -9.83 -9.15 -19.88
CA GLU A 126 -9.88 -7.70 -20.11
C GLU A 126 -11.27 -7.12 -19.74
N ILE A 127 -12.36 -7.81 -20.11
CA ILE A 127 -13.72 -7.40 -19.74
C ILE A 127 -13.95 -7.47 -18.21
N LEU A 128 -13.36 -8.48 -17.55
CA LEU A 128 -13.43 -8.66 -16.09
C LEU A 128 -12.47 -7.73 -15.33
N TYR A 129 -11.52 -7.09 -16.02
CA TYR A 129 -10.59 -6.15 -15.44
C TYR A 129 -11.31 -4.84 -15.14
N VAL A 130 -12.05 -4.83 -14.03
CA VAL A 130 -12.66 -3.64 -13.45
C VAL A 130 -11.54 -2.80 -12.85
N SER A 131 -10.94 -1.94 -13.66
CA SER A 131 -10.18 -0.80 -13.17
C SER A 131 -11.14 0.16 -12.47
N GLY A 132 -11.00 0.30 -11.15
CA GLY A 132 -11.44 1.50 -10.42
C GLY A 132 -12.68 1.34 -9.55
N VAL A 133 -12.46 0.95 -8.29
CA VAL A 133 -13.11 1.69 -7.20
C VAL A 133 -12.25 2.91 -6.95
N GLU A 134 -12.44 3.93 -7.77
CA GLU A 134 -12.08 5.32 -7.47
C GLU A 134 -12.95 6.23 -8.34
N GLY A 135 -13.72 7.12 -7.70
CA GLY A 135 -14.36 8.24 -8.38
C GLY A 135 -15.89 8.31 -8.35
N TYR A 136 -16.53 8.18 -7.19
CA TYR A 136 -17.85 8.79 -7.01
C TYR A 136 -17.67 10.30 -6.74
N TYR A 137 -17.70 11.11 -7.80
CA TYR A 137 -18.18 12.49 -7.69
C TYR A 137 -19.12 12.80 -8.86
N ASN A 138 -20.34 13.16 -8.48
CA ASN A 138 -21.24 14.12 -9.12
C ASN A 138 -21.54 13.96 -10.61
N THR A 139 -22.74 13.42 -10.87
CA THR A 139 -23.61 14.02 -11.89
C THR A 139 -24.89 14.47 -11.20
N GLU A 140 -24.88 15.74 -10.76
CA GLU A 140 -26.13 16.47 -10.67
C GLU A 140 -26.68 16.68 -12.09
N ASP A 141 -27.99 16.47 -12.16
CA ASP A 141 -28.97 17.24 -12.91
C ASP A 141 -29.38 16.81 -14.33
N ARG A 142 -30.72 16.93 -14.49
CA ARG A 142 -31.56 16.97 -15.70
C ARG A 142 -32.14 15.63 -16.14
N GLY A 143 -33.41 15.29 -15.90
CA GLY A 143 -34.60 16.04 -15.48
C GLY A 143 -35.80 15.50 -16.28
N MET A 144 -36.97 15.33 -15.68
CA MET A 144 -38.29 15.56 -16.31
C MET A 144 -39.44 15.32 -15.32
N THR A 145 -40.03 16.44 -14.90
CA THR A 145 -41.48 16.74 -14.89
C THR A 145 -42.48 15.64 -14.49
N GLY A 146 -43.11 15.87 -13.35
CA GLY A 146 -44.45 15.37 -13.01
C GLY A 146 -44.98 16.10 -11.78
N ALA A 147 -45.78 17.16 -12.03
CA ALA A 147 -46.67 17.77 -11.04
C ALA A 147 -47.66 16.67 -10.53
N GLU A 148 -48.29 16.74 -9.36
CA GLU A 148 -49.12 17.80 -8.80
C GLU A 148 -49.32 17.56 -7.28
N THR A 149 -49.49 18.67 -6.53
CA THR A 149 -50.36 18.90 -5.34
C THR A 149 -50.42 17.84 -4.22
N GLU A 150 -50.18 18.19 -2.95
CA GLU A 150 -51.22 18.72 -2.07
C GLU A 150 -50.68 19.46 -0.83
N GLN A 151 -51.48 20.41 -0.36
CA GLN A 151 -51.28 21.34 0.76
C GLN A 151 -51.40 20.68 2.15
N ALA A 152 -50.68 21.25 3.14
CA ALA A 152 -51.17 21.68 4.46
C ALA A 152 -49.94 22.13 5.30
N GLU A 153 -49.65 23.43 5.39
CA GLU A 153 -50.03 24.29 6.54
C GLU A 153 -49.47 23.79 7.89
N SER A 154 -48.41 24.42 8.39
CA SER A 154 -48.44 25.36 9.56
C SER A 154 -48.27 24.61 10.90
N SER A 155 -47.57 25.05 11.94
CA SER A 155 -46.66 26.17 12.25
C SER A 155 -46.24 25.94 13.72
N THR A 156 -45.10 26.53 14.11
CA THR A 156 -44.69 26.92 15.49
C THR A 156 -44.26 25.85 16.49
#